data_AF-A0AA96VUK9-F1
#
_entry.id   AF-A0AA96VUK9-F1
#
_cell.length_a   1.000
_cell.length_b   1.000
_cell.length_c   1.000
_cell.angle_alpha   90.00
_cell.angle_beta   90.00
_cell.angle_gamma   90.00
#
_symmetry.space_group_name_H-M   'P 1'
#
loop_
_entity.id
_entity.type
_entity.pdbx_description
1 polymer ?
#
loop_
_entity_poly.entity_id
_entity_poly.type
_entity_poly.pdbx_seq_one_letter_code
_entity_poly.pdbx_strand_id
1 'polypeptide(L)' 'MAPWRRKFPEVSVTEEVVTGRPSQVLTTAGHGRLLVVGRRHPGHLTWRLGPVAHAALHHVPAPVAVVPHD' A
#
# COMPACT_ATOMS: atom_id res chain seq x y z
N MET A 1 -9.23 8.98 7.60
CA MET A 1 -8.07 9.37 8.45
C MET A 1 -8.46 9.83 9.85
N ALA A 2 -9.49 10.68 10.04
CA ALA A 2 -9.77 11.33 11.33
C ALA A 2 -9.87 10.40 12.58
N PRO A 3 -10.50 9.21 12.53
CA PRO A 3 -10.52 8.30 13.68
C PRO A 3 -9.13 7.79 14.08
N TRP A 4 -8.27 7.51 13.09
CA TRP A 4 -6.91 7.00 13.31
C TRP A 4 -5.97 8.07 13.85
N ARG A 5 -6.07 9.30 13.35
CA ARG A 5 -5.29 10.44 13.89
C ARG A 5 -5.60 10.72 15.36
N ARG A 6 -6.86 10.56 15.78
CA ARG A 6 -7.22 10.68 17.21
C ARG A 6 -6.70 9.53 18.06
N LYS A 7 -6.64 8.32 17.49
CA LYS A 7 -6.18 7.12 18.20
C LYS A 7 -4.65 7.10 18.37
N PHE A 8 -3.90 7.67 17.43
CA PHE A 8 -2.44 7.73 17.42
C PHE A 8 -1.94 9.17 17.14
N PRO A 9 -2.15 10.11 18.08
CA PRO A 9 -1.85 11.53 17.87
C PRO A 9 -0.35 11.84 17.69
N GLU A 10 0.52 10.98 18.19
CA GLU A 10 1.98 11.08 18.09
C GLU A 10 2.52 10.77 16.67
N VAL A 11 1.71 10.15 15.82
CA VAL A 11 2.10 9.77 14.46
C VAL A 11 1.84 10.94 13.51
N SER A 12 2.91 11.54 12.99
CA SER A 12 2.80 12.56 11.93
C SER A 12 2.31 11.92 10.63
N VAL A 13 1.25 12.48 10.04
CA VAL A 13 0.59 11.93 8.83
C VAL A 13 0.59 12.95 7.71
N THR A 14 1.28 12.63 6.61
CA THR A 14 1.18 13.34 5.33
C THR A 14 0.21 12.60 4.41
N GLU A 15 -0.75 13.33 3.82
CA GLU A 15 -1.68 12.80 2.82
C GLU A 15 -1.30 13.34 1.44
N GLU A 16 -1.21 12.45 0.47
CA GLU A 16 -0.90 12.81 -0.91
C GLU A 16 -1.89 12.13 -1.86
N VAL A 17 -2.45 12.91 -2.79
CA VAL A 17 -3.33 12.41 -3.85
C VAL A 17 -2.60 12.57 -5.16
N VAL A 18 -2.19 11.45 -5.75
CA VAL A 18 -1.42 11.42 -6.99
C VAL A 18 -2.25 10.78 -8.10
N THR A 19 -2.31 11.45 -9.25
CA THR A 19 -2.96 10.91 -10.46
C THR A 19 -2.00 9.98 -11.19
N GLY A 20 -2.44 8.77 -11.50
CA GLY A 20 -1.64 7.82 -12.28
C GLY A 20 -2.06 6.38 -12.02
N ARG A 21 -1.31 5.44 -12.61
CA ARG A 21 -1.48 4.01 -12.31
C ARG A 21 -0.94 3.73 -10.91
N PRO A 22 -1.73 3.20 -9.97
CA PRO A 22 -1.30 3.03 -8.58
C PRO A 22 -0.01 2.21 -8.42
N SER A 23 0.19 1.17 -9.24
CA SER A 23 1.41 0.35 -9.24
C SER A 23 2.66 1.16 -9.60
N GLN A 24 2.57 2.04 -10.60
CA GLN A 24 3.69 2.88 -11.02
C GLN A 24 3.99 3.95 -9.97
N VAL A 25 2.95 4.63 -9.47
CA VAL A 25 3.09 5.67 -8.44
C VAL A 25 3.76 5.10 -7.18
N LEU A 26 3.29 3.96 -6.68
CA LEU A 26 3.84 3.35 -5.48
C LEU A 26 5.25 2.80 -5.66
N THR A 27 5.60 2.32 -6.86
CA THR A 27 6.97 1.86 -7.17
C THR A 27 7.96 3.01 -7.07
N THR A 28 7.59 4.20 -7.58
CA THR A 28 8.45 5.38 -7.55
C THR A 28 8.46 6.07 -6.18
N ALA A 29 7.36 5.99 -5.41
CA ALA A 29 7.26 6.65 -4.10
C ALA A 29 7.80 5.79 -2.94
N GLY A 30 7.99 4.49 -3.14
CA GLY A 30 8.28 3.50 -2.10
C GLY A 30 9.71 3.54 -1.51
N HIS A 31 10.20 4.70 -1.12
CA HIS A 31 11.52 4.90 -0.51
C HIS A 31 11.51 4.92 1.03
N GLY A 32 10.40 4.50 1.64
CA GLY A 32 10.25 4.44 3.11
C GLY A 32 10.95 3.23 3.74
N ARG A 33 10.82 3.09 5.06
CA ARG A 33 11.29 1.89 5.78
C ARG A 33 10.40 0.67 5.60
N LEU A 34 9.13 0.89 5.25
CA LEU A 34 8.13 -0.13 5.02
C LEU A 34 7.02 0.44 4.15
N LEU A 35 6.65 -0.28 3.08
CA LEU A 35 5.45 -0.03 2.32
C LEU A 35 4.34 -0.99 2.78
N VAL A 36 3.19 -0.45 3.17
CA VAL A 36 2.02 -1.25 3.56
C VAL A 36 0.96 -1.14 2.48
N VAL A 37 0.50 -2.27 1.96
CA VAL A 37 -0.56 -2.35 0.96
C VAL A 37 -1.61 -3.39 1.35
N GLY A 38 -2.86 -3.15 0.95
CA GLY A 38 -3.92 -4.12 1.13
C GLY A 38 -3.80 -5.30 0.15
N ARG A 39 -4.33 -6.45 0.54
CA ARG A 39 -4.45 -7.64 -0.31
C ARG A 39 -5.82 -7.64 -0.99
N ARG A 40 -5.90 -7.11 -2.21
CA ARG A 40 -7.13 -7.20 -3.04
C ARG A 40 -7.03 -8.35 -4.03
N HIS A 41 -8.03 -9.23 -4.06
CA HIS A 41 -8.13 -10.31 -5.05
C HIS A 41 -8.86 -9.84 -6.31
N PRO A 42 -8.30 -10.05 -7.51
CA PRO A 42 -9.04 -9.86 -8.75
C PRO A 42 -9.97 -11.07 -8.95
N GLY A 43 -11.22 -10.97 -8.48
CA GLY A 43 -12.25 -11.98 -8.68
C GLY A 43 -12.17 -13.18 -7.73
N HIS A 44 -12.58 -14.36 -8.20
CA HIS A 44 -12.78 -15.59 -7.40
C HIS A 44 -11.48 -16.31 -7.01
N LEU A 45 -10.31 -15.82 -7.45
CA LEU A 45 -9.01 -16.45 -7.14
C LEU A 45 -8.39 -15.84 -5.88
N THR A 46 -8.70 -16.46 -4.74
CA THR A 46 -8.26 -16.05 -3.40
C THR A 46 -6.75 -16.19 -3.15
N TRP A 47 -6.03 -16.92 -4.01
CA TRP A 47 -4.58 -17.09 -3.90
C TRP A 47 -3.75 -16.02 -4.63
N ARG A 48 -4.37 -15.24 -5.52
CA ARG A 48 -3.64 -14.23 -6.33
C ARG A 48 -3.58 -12.89 -5.63
N LEU A 49 -2.41 -12.27 -5.67
CA LEU A 49 -2.24 -10.87 -5.30
C LEU A 49 -2.84 -9.95 -6.38
N GLY A 50 -3.41 -8.83 -5.93
CA GLY A 50 -3.84 -7.77 -6.84
C GLY A 50 -2.65 -7.10 -7.54
N PRO A 51 -2.88 -6.39 -8.67
CA PRO A 51 -1.81 -5.81 -9.47
C PRO A 51 -0.88 -4.85 -8.71
N VAL A 52 -1.43 -4.13 -7.72
CA VAL A 52 -0.67 -3.19 -6.89
C VAL A 52 0.29 -3.93 -5.94
N ALA A 53 -0.22 -4.90 -5.18
CA ALA A 53 0.59 -5.67 -4.24
C ALA A 53 1.65 -6.50 -4.97
N HIS A 54 1.31 -7.07 -6.13
CA HIS A 54 2.25 -7.79 -6.98
C HIS A 54 3.38 -6.88 -7.48
N ALA A 55 3.05 -5.71 -8.06
CA ALA A 55 4.06 -4.78 -8.53
C ALA A 55 4.96 -4.25 -7.39
N ALA A 56 4.36 -3.94 -6.23
CA ALA A 56 5.11 -3.47 -5.07
C ALA A 56 6.17 -4.49 -4.62
N LEU A 57 5.80 -5.77 -4.49
CA LEU A 57 6.73 -6.83 -4.08
C LEU A 57 7.91 -7.00 -5.03
N HIS A 58 7.73 -6.71 -6.32
CA HIS A 58 8.77 -6.91 -7.33
C HIS A 58 9.62 -5.67 -7.59
N HIS A 59 9.11 -4.47 -7.35
CA HIS A 59 9.72 -3.24 -7.86
C HIS A 59 9.96 -2.15 -6.82
N VAL A 60 9.37 -2.24 -5.63
CA VAL A 60 9.61 -1.25 -4.56
C VAL A 60 10.93 -1.57 -3.85
N PRO A 61 11.81 -0.58 -3.63
CA PRO A 61 13.11 -0.80 -2.99
C PRO A 61 13.04 -1.00 -1.46
N ALA A 62 11.86 -0.82 -0.86
CA ALA A 62 11.60 -1.00 0.56
C ALA A 62 10.94 -2.35 0.87
N PRO A 63 11.06 -2.87 2.11
CA PRO A 63 10.24 -3.98 2.58
C PRO A 63 8.74 -3.71 2.36
N VAL A 64 7.98 -4.75 1.99
CA VAL A 64 6.54 -4.65 1.70
C VAL A 64 5.74 -5.55 2.63
N ALA A 65 4.82 -4.96 3.39
CA ALA A 65 3.81 -5.68 4.16
C ALA A 65 2.49 -5.71 3.38
N VAL A 66 2.04 -6.93 3.04
CA VAL A 66 0.74 -7.16 2.39
C VAL A 66 -0.27 -7.58 3.44
N VAL A 67 -1.24 -6.71 3.74
CA VAL A 67 -2.21 -6.94 4.82
C VAL A 67 -3.52 -7.48 4.24
N PRO A 68 -3.98 -8.68 4.65
CA PRO A 68 -5.30 -9.18 4.31
C PRO A 68 -6.39 -8.23 4.83
N HIS A 69 -7.41 -7.98 4.02
CA HIS A 69 -8.68 -7.44 4.50
C HIS A 69 -9.70 -8.58 4.42
N ASP A 70 -10.54 -8.70 5.44
CA ASP A 70 -11.72 -9.57 5.42
C ASP A 70 -12.91 -8.81 4.83
#